data_AF-F0QX36-F1
#
_entry.id   AF-F0QX36-F1
#
_cell.length_a   1.000
_cell.length_b   1.000
_cell.length_c   1.000
_cell.angle_alpha   90.00
_cell.angle_beta   90.00
_cell.angle_gamma   90.00
#
_symmetry.space_group_name_H-M   'P 1'
#
loop_
_entity.id
_entity.type
_entity.pdbx_description
1 polymer ?
#
loop_
_entity_poly.entity_id
_entity_poly.type
_entity_poly.pdbx_seq_one_letter_code
_entity_poly.pdbx_strand_id
1 'polypeptide(L)'
;MGVDSQGLSETLSLVLVLGVVLVLSAIFVLIAGFNFASASASTSLAQAQTFFVDVAQDLNAAIMNGIQNYALSFPRPTTQFGVYGALFNYCKLIIVNTTHAVVNTYSSGAILFGVSPSYLSLPSGFSESLFSNCSSLIFNSVSSSFFAVCKFGAGNLNGVSYGTYVILFPRVGAFVSGSTYYIYVPIINVIFDSSLHGLFFANVTSWSYITINNPLYITYSCGSVTSSYSLNGASKIEIVLIKIIIKYG
;
A
#
# COMPACT_ATOMS: atom_id res chain seq x y z
N MET A 1 22.64 33.83 69.71
CA MET A 1 21.84 33.96 68.47
C MET A 1 22.68 33.40 67.34
N GLY A 2 22.56 32.10 67.07
CA GLY A 2 23.27 31.41 66.00
C GLY A 2 22.32 30.34 65.49
N VAL A 3 21.45 30.72 64.56
CA VAL A 3 20.42 29.85 63.98
C VAL A 3 21.00 29.29 62.68
N ASP A 4 21.23 27.98 62.66
CA ASP A 4 21.01 27.04 61.56
C ASP A 4 21.48 27.40 60.14
N SER A 5 22.75 27.77 59.95
CA SER A 5 23.31 27.88 58.58
C SER A 5 23.57 26.52 57.91
N GLN A 6 23.83 25.47 58.69
CA GLN A 6 24.09 24.12 58.16
C GLN A 6 22.81 23.39 57.72
N GLY A 7 21.72 23.47 58.50
CA GLY A 7 20.43 22.85 58.17
C GLY A 7 19.76 23.46 56.93
N LEU A 8 19.92 24.78 56.72
CA LEU A 8 19.44 25.45 55.51
C LEU A 8 20.23 25.01 54.26
N SER A 9 21.56 24.90 54.35
CA SER A 9 22.41 24.49 53.23
C SER A 9 22.14 23.03 52.80
N GLU A 10 21.91 22.15 53.77
CA GLU A 10 21.62 20.74 53.53
C GLU A 10 20.23 20.54 52.90
N THR A 11 19.23 21.28 53.40
CA THR A 11 17.87 21.32 52.82
C THR A 11 17.88 21.89 51.41
N LEU A 12 18.61 22.99 51.16
CA LEU A 12 18.71 23.60 49.84
C LEU A 12 19.39 22.67 48.83
N SER A 13 20.44 21.97 49.26
CA SER A 13 21.14 20.97 48.45
C SER A 13 20.23 19.78 48.09
N LEU A 14 19.47 19.26 49.06
CA LEU A 14 18.49 18.19 48.84
C LEU A 14 17.43 18.60 47.82
N VAL A 15 16.86 19.80 47.95
CA VAL A 15 15.83 20.31 47.02
C VAL A 15 16.41 20.49 45.62
N LEU A 16 17.64 21.01 45.50
CA LEU A 16 18.33 21.12 44.21
C LEU A 16 18.55 19.75 43.56
N VAL A 17 19.03 18.77 44.32
CA VAL A 17 19.26 17.41 43.81
C VAL A 17 17.95 16.75 43.38
N LEU A 18 16.90 16.83 44.19
CA LEU A 18 15.58 16.30 43.85
C LEU A 18 15.00 16.97 42.60
N GLY A 19 15.14 18.29 42.48
CA GLY A 19 14.70 19.03 41.30
C GLY A 19 15.43 18.57 40.04
N VAL A 20 16.75 18.41 40.10
CA VAL A 20 17.56 17.91 38.98
C VAL A 20 17.18 16.48 38.60
N VAL A 21 16.96 15.59 39.58
CA VAL A 21 16.54 14.20 39.33
C VAL A 21 15.16 14.13 38.67
N LEU A 22 14.19 14.95 39.11
CA LEU A 22 12.86 15.00 38.49
C LEU A 22 12.91 15.50 37.05
N VAL A 23 13.71 16.54 36.78
CA VAL A 23 13.88 17.07 35.41
C VAL A 23 14.54 16.04 34.50
N LEU A 24 15.63 15.40 34.96
CA LEU A 24 16.29 14.34 34.21
C LEU A 24 15.34 13.16 33.95
N SER A 25 14.60 12.72 34.96
CA SER A 25 13.62 11.64 34.83
C SER A 25 12.55 11.97 33.78
N ALA A 26 12.00 13.19 33.80
CA ALA A 26 11.02 13.62 32.80
C ALA A 26 11.59 13.60 31.37
N ILE A 27 12.83 14.06 31.18
CA ILE A 27 13.52 14.01 29.88
C ILE A 27 13.70 12.56 29.42
N PHE A 28 14.15 11.66 30.30
CA PHE A 28 14.31 10.25 29.97
C PHE A 28 12.99 9.59 29.57
N VAL A 29 11.90 9.87 30.30
CA VAL A 29 10.57 9.35 29.97
C VAL A 29 10.09 9.85 28.61
N LEU A 30 10.32 11.12 28.28
CA LEU A 30 9.98 11.68 26.97
C LEU A 30 10.76 11.01 25.85
N ILE A 31 12.08 10.90 25.98
CA ILE A 31 12.93 10.26 24.97
C ILE A 31 12.56 8.78 24.81
N ALA A 32 12.33 8.06 25.92
CA ALA A 32 11.89 6.67 25.88
C ALA A 32 10.53 6.54 25.18
N GLY A 33 9.58 7.44 25.46
CA GLY A 33 8.27 7.48 24.82
C GLY A 33 8.33 7.66 23.30
N PHE A 34 9.16 8.59 22.81
CA PHE A 34 9.35 8.79 21.37
C PHE A 34 9.94 7.55 20.68
N ASN A 35 10.97 6.95 21.27
CA ASN A 35 11.57 5.74 20.73
C ASN A 35 10.61 4.54 20.76
N PHE A 36 9.82 4.41 21.82
CA PHE A 36 8.80 3.36 21.94
C PHE A 36 7.70 3.50 20.89
N ALA A 37 7.20 4.72 20.66
CA ALA A 37 6.20 4.99 19.64
C ALA A 37 6.74 4.68 18.24
N SER A 38 7.99 5.05 17.94
CA SER A 38 8.63 4.74 16.66
C SER A 38 8.80 3.23 16.46
N ALA A 39 9.27 2.51 17.49
CA ALA A 39 9.40 1.06 17.45
C ALA A 39 8.05 0.36 17.25
N SER A 40 7.00 0.84 17.92
CA SER A 40 5.64 0.31 17.80
C SER A 40 4.98 0.62 16.45
N ALA A 41 5.30 1.77 15.85
CA ALA A 41 4.92 2.08 14.47
C ALA A 41 5.61 1.15 13.47
N SER A 42 6.89 0.84 13.69
CA SER A 42 7.65 -0.11 12.86
C SER A 42 7.06 -1.52 12.93
N THR A 43 6.70 -2.03 14.12
CA THR A 43 6.05 -3.34 14.25
C THR A 43 4.66 -3.37 13.62
N SER A 44 3.87 -2.30 13.78
CA SER A 44 2.56 -2.15 13.12
C SER A 44 2.71 -2.18 11.60
N LEU A 45 3.71 -1.49 11.06
CA LEU A 45 4.03 -1.49 9.64
C LEU A 45 4.40 -2.90 9.18
N ALA A 46 5.28 -3.60 9.89
CA ALA A 46 5.70 -4.97 9.56
C ALA A 46 4.52 -5.94 9.52
N GLN A 47 3.60 -5.87 10.49
CA GLN A 47 2.38 -6.68 10.48
C GLN A 47 1.51 -6.40 9.25
N ALA A 48 1.34 -5.13 8.88
CA ALA A 48 0.61 -4.76 7.68
C ALA A 48 1.31 -5.21 6.38
N GLN A 49 2.64 -5.26 6.35
CA GLN A 49 3.41 -5.80 5.23
C GLN A 49 3.09 -7.28 5.02
N THR A 50 3.26 -8.10 6.06
CA THR A 50 2.97 -9.53 5.99
C THR A 50 1.52 -9.77 5.58
N PHE A 51 0.58 -9.05 6.21
CA PHE A 51 -0.83 -9.12 5.87
C PHE A 51 -1.12 -8.83 4.40
N PHE A 52 -0.57 -7.74 3.82
CA PHE A 52 -0.78 -7.45 2.41
C PHE A 52 -0.10 -8.45 1.48
N VAL A 53 1.05 -9.01 1.86
CA VAL A 53 1.71 -10.07 1.10
C VAL A 53 0.82 -11.31 1.03
N ASP A 54 0.26 -11.74 2.16
CA ASP A 54 -0.63 -12.91 2.23
C ASP A 54 -1.89 -12.69 1.38
N VAL A 55 -2.54 -11.53 1.54
CA VAL A 55 -3.69 -11.12 0.71
C VAL A 55 -3.33 -11.15 -0.78
N ALA A 56 -2.17 -10.62 -1.16
CA ALA A 56 -1.73 -10.56 -2.55
C ALA A 56 -1.48 -11.96 -3.14
N GLN A 57 -0.92 -12.88 -2.34
CA GLN A 57 -0.66 -14.25 -2.75
C GLN A 57 -1.97 -15.01 -3.00
N ASP A 58 -2.91 -14.96 -2.05
CA ASP A 58 -4.18 -15.66 -2.16
C ASP A 58 -5.06 -15.09 -3.28
N LEU A 59 -5.10 -13.75 -3.42
CA LEU A 59 -5.80 -13.13 -4.55
C LEU A 59 -5.16 -13.50 -5.89
N ASN A 60 -3.83 -13.56 -5.97
CA ASN A 60 -3.16 -13.99 -7.19
C ASN A 60 -3.50 -15.44 -7.51
N ALA A 61 -3.50 -16.34 -6.52
CA ALA A 61 -3.89 -17.73 -6.71
C ALA A 61 -5.33 -17.84 -7.22
N ALA A 62 -6.26 -17.03 -6.69
CA ALA A 62 -7.65 -16.98 -7.15
C ALA A 62 -7.77 -16.59 -8.63
N ILE A 63 -7.03 -15.55 -9.06
CA ILE A 63 -7.01 -15.10 -10.45
C ILE A 63 -6.37 -16.15 -11.36
N MET A 64 -5.20 -16.67 -10.99
CA MET A 64 -4.48 -17.64 -11.80
C MET A 64 -5.27 -18.93 -12.02
N ASN A 65 -6.09 -19.32 -11.05
CA ASN A 65 -6.98 -20.49 -11.16
C ASN A 65 -8.32 -20.19 -11.85
N GLY A 66 -8.57 -18.94 -12.26
CA GLY A 66 -9.80 -18.55 -12.98
C GLY A 66 -11.08 -18.69 -12.15
N ILE A 67 -10.99 -18.68 -10.82
CA ILE A 67 -12.14 -18.95 -9.95
C ILE A 67 -13.02 -17.71 -9.87
N GLN A 68 -14.30 -17.86 -10.21
CA GLN A 68 -15.32 -16.82 -10.05
C GLN A 68 -15.99 -16.91 -8.68
N ASN A 69 -16.44 -15.78 -8.15
CA ASN A 69 -17.03 -15.65 -6.82
C ASN A 69 -16.12 -16.17 -5.69
N TYR A 70 -14.81 -16.08 -5.90
CA TYR A 70 -13.84 -16.49 -4.90
C TYR A 70 -13.71 -15.41 -3.84
N ALA A 71 -14.26 -15.71 -2.66
CA ALA A 71 -14.27 -14.83 -1.51
C ALA A 71 -13.18 -15.24 -0.51
N LEU A 72 -12.38 -14.26 -0.12
CA LEU A 72 -11.34 -14.36 0.88
C LEU A 72 -11.67 -13.43 2.04
N SER A 73 -11.46 -13.91 3.27
CA SER A 73 -11.61 -13.09 4.47
C SER A 73 -10.37 -13.24 5.33
N PHE A 74 -9.81 -12.10 5.73
CA PHE A 74 -8.64 -12.05 6.59
C PHE A 74 -8.95 -11.20 7.83
N PRO A 75 -8.48 -11.61 9.02
CA PRO A 75 -8.47 -10.73 10.17
C PRO A 75 -7.49 -9.59 9.88
N ARG A 76 -7.96 -8.35 9.98
CA ARG A 76 -7.13 -7.16 9.80
C ARG A 76 -6.26 -7.00 11.05
N PRO A 77 -4.93 -6.89 10.93
CA PRO A 77 -4.06 -6.59 12.05
C PRO A 77 -4.55 -5.35 12.82
N THR A 78 -4.75 -5.52 14.13
CA THR A 78 -5.09 -4.42 15.02
C THR A 78 -3.82 -3.62 15.29
N THR A 79 -3.71 -2.44 14.70
CA THR A 79 -2.56 -1.57 14.91
C THR A 79 -3.01 -0.24 15.51
N GLN A 80 -2.26 0.26 16.49
CA GLN A 80 -2.57 1.53 17.17
C GLN A 80 -1.76 2.71 16.59
N PHE A 81 -0.77 2.45 15.74
CA PHE A 81 0.20 3.42 15.28
C PHE A 81 0.13 3.72 13.77
N GLY A 82 -0.91 3.21 13.10
CA GLY A 82 -1.17 3.49 11.69
C GLY A 82 -2.63 3.28 11.33
N VAL A 83 -2.96 3.58 10.08
CA VAL A 83 -4.33 3.54 9.57
C VAL A 83 -4.37 2.82 8.23
N TYR A 84 -5.43 2.05 8.03
CA TYR A 84 -5.77 1.50 6.72
C TYR A 84 -6.54 2.54 5.91
N GLY A 85 -6.19 2.68 4.64
CA GLY A 85 -6.81 3.62 3.72
C GLY A 85 -7.14 2.98 2.38
N ALA A 86 -8.20 3.48 1.76
CA ALA A 86 -8.55 3.17 0.39
C ALA A 86 -8.12 4.31 -0.54
N LEU A 87 -7.46 3.96 -1.63
CA LEU A 87 -7.18 4.89 -2.72
C LEU A 87 -8.08 4.55 -3.90
N PHE A 88 -9.11 5.36 -4.09
CA PHE A 88 -9.99 5.26 -5.25
C PHE A 88 -9.26 5.75 -6.51
N ASN A 89 -9.39 5.04 -7.62
CA ASN A 89 -8.77 5.39 -8.90
C ASN A 89 -7.25 5.61 -8.84
N TYR A 90 -6.56 4.90 -7.93
CA TYR A 90 -5.11 4.99 -7.77
C TYR A 90 -4.34 4.53 -9.01
N CYS A 91 -4.86 3.50 -9.66
CA CYS A 91 -4.30 2.94 -10.87
C CYS A 91 -5.15 3.28 -12.09
N LYS A 92 -4.50 3.54 -13.23
CA LYS A 92 -5.14 3.88 -14.49
C LYS A 92 -4.42 3.22 -15.67
N LEU A 93 -5.16 2.39 -16.41
CA LEU A 93 -4.78 1.80 -17.69
C LEU A 93 -5.34 2.65 -18.82
N ILE A 94 -4.47 3.04 -19.73
CA ILE A 94 -4.81 3.78 -20.95
C ILE A 94 -4.36 2.93 -22.13
N ILE A 95 -5.27 2.73 -23.08
CA ILE A 95 -5.01 1.98 -24.30
C ILE A 95 -5.14 2.93 -25.48
N VAL A 96 -4.12 2.96 -26.32
CA VAL A 96 -4.03 3.83 -27.48
C VAL A 96 -3.92 2.98 -28.74
N ASN A 97 -4.67 3.36 -29.78
CA ASN A 97 -4.64 2.69 -31.08
C ASN A 97 -3.61 3.30 -32.04
N THR A 98 -3.45 2.70 -33.22
CA THR A 98 -2.52 3.18 -34.25
C THR A 98 -2.85 4.56 -34.81
N THR A 99 -4.07 5.06 -34.61
CA THR A 99 -4.45 6.45 -34.95
C THR A 99 -4.10 7.47 -33.85
N HIS A 100 -3.36 7.05 -32.82
CA HIS A 100 -3.03 7.85 -31.63
C HIS A 100 -4.24 8.30 -30.80
N ALA A 101 -5.40 7.66 -30.99
CA ALA A 101 -6.58 7.92 -30.18
C ALA A 101 -6.61 7.02 -28.95
N VAL A 102 -7.00 7.58 -27.80
CA VAL A 102 -7.33 6.79 -26.61
C VAL A 102 -8.62 6.03 -26.88
N VAL A 103 -8.52 4.71 -26.96
CA VAL A 103 -9.67 3.85 -27.28
C VAL A 103 -10.38 3.33 -26.05
N ASN A 104 -9.65 3.13 -24.95
CA ASN A 104 -10.23 2.71 -23.68
C ASN A 104 -9.39 3.16 -22.50
N THR A 105 -10.05 3.31 -21.35
CA THR A 105 -9.42 3.64 -20.08
C THR A 105 -10.09 2.85 -18.95
N TYR A 106 -9.29 2.24 -18.09
CA TYR A 106 -9.76 1.52 -16.91
C TYR A 106 -9.08 2.07 -15.66
N SER A 107 -9.86 2.30 -14.62
CA SER A 107 -9.36 2.75 -13.32
C SER A 107 -9.54 1.66 -12.29
N SER A 108 -8.55 1.53 -11.41
CA SER A 108 -8.57 0.58 -10.30
C SER A 108 -8.16 1.28 -9.01
N GLY A 109 -8.73 0.83 -7.90
CA GLY A 109 -8.30 1.23 -6.57
C GLY A 109 -7.05 0.50 -6.10
N ALA A 110 -6.58 0.93 -4.94
CA ALA A 110 -5.53 0.30 -4.15
C ALA A 110 -5.84 0.45 -2.66
N ILE A 111 -5.19 -0.35 -1.83
CA ILE A 111 -5.34 -0.31 -0.37
C ILE A 111 -3.98 -0.08 0.23
N LEU A 112 -3.93 0.81 1.21
CA LEU A 112 -2.70 1.11 1.92
C LEU A 112 -2.87 0.93 3.42
N PHE A 113 -1.73 0.77 4.07
CA PHE A 113 -1.56 0.96 5.49
C PHE A 113 -0.43 1.96 5.69
N GLY A 114 -0.64 3.01 6.46
CA GLY A 114 0.37 4.03 6.67
C GLY A 114 0.44 4.50 8.11
N VAL A 115 1.63 4.93 8.51
CA VAL A 115 1.92 5.49 9.82
C VAL A 115 2.17 6.99 9.72
N SER A 116 1.85 7.72 10.78
CA SER A 116 2.04 9.18 10.83
C SER A 116 3.52 9.56 10.67
N PRO A 117 3.83 10.68 9.97
CA PRO A 117 5.19 11.24 9.91
C PRO A 117 5.83 11.47 11.28
N SER A 118 5.03 11.69 12.33
CA SER A 118 5.51 11.92 13.69
C SER A 118 6.08 10.66 14.37
N TYR A 119 5.78 9.47 13.88
CA TYR A 119 6.23 8.21 14.49
C TYR A 119 7.36 7.55 13.69
N LEU A 120 7.21 7.44 12.38
CA LEU A 120 8.18 6.77 11.52
C LEU A 120 8.10 7.35 10.11
N SER A 121 9.19 7.96 9.65
CA SER A 121 9.24 8.59 8.33
C SER A 121 10.50 8.17 7.58
N LEU A 122 10.33 7.36 6.54
CA LEU A 122 11.39 7.15 5.55
C LEU A 122 11.44 8.34 4.58
N PRO A 123 12.58 8.55 3.89
CA PRO A 123 12.72 9.67 2.96
C PRO A 123 11.66 9.67 1.86
N SER A 124 11.22 10.85 1.42
CA SER A 124 10.37 10.97 0.23
C SER A 124 11.06 10.37 -0.99
N GLY A 125 10.30 9.62 -1.80
CA GLY A 125 10.84 8.89 -2.96
C GLY A 125 11.48 7.54 -2.62
N PHE A 126 11.61 7.18 -1.34
CA PHE A 126 11.97 5.82 -0.95
C PHE A 126 10.89 4.84 -1.45
N SER A 127 11.31 3.73 -2.05
CA SER A 127 10.45 2.63 -2.45
C SER A 127 11.17 1.29 -2.29
N GLU A 128 10.46 0.30 -1.76
CA GLU A 128 10.96 -1.06 -1.58
C GLU A 128 9.87 -2.07 -1.96
N SER A 129 10.28 -3.11 -2.68
CA SER A 129 9.41 -4.22 -3.08
C SER A 129 9.29 -5.25 -1.96
N LEU A 130 8.07 -5.52 -1.52
CA LEU A 130 7.79 -6.54 -0.50
C LEU A 130 7.21 -7.82 -1.11
N PHE A 131 6.35 -7.67 -2.12
CA PHE A 131 5.82 -8.80 -2.87
C PHE A 131 5.65 -8.44 -4.33
N SER A 132 6.22 -9.29 -5.20
CA SER A 132 6.47 -8.98 -6.61
C SER A 132 7.28 -7.70 -6.80
N ASN A 133 7.74 -7.43 -8.02
CA ASN A 133 8.38 -6.15 -8.33
C ASN A 133 7.35 -5.02 -8.20
N CYS A 134 7.75 -3.87 -7.64
CA CYS A 134 6.99 -2.62 -7.63
C CYS A 134 6.87 -1.99 -9.03
N SER A 135 6.38 -2.78 -9.98
CA SER A 135 6.08 -2.36 -11.35
C SER A 135 4.57 -2.48 -11.57
N SER A 136 4.03 -1.58 -12.38
CA SER A 136 2.60 -1.59 -12.71
C SER A 136 2.28 -2.66 -13.77
N LEU A 137 3.22 -2.96 -14.67
CA LEU A 137 3.06 -3.96 -15.74
C LEU A 137 3.85 -5.25 -15.48
N ILE A 138 3.26 -6.37 -15.94
CA ILE A 138 3.90 -7.67 -16.11
C ILE A 138 3.94 -7.96 -17.60
N PHE A 139 5.10 -8.34 -18.11
CA PHE A 139 5.25 -8.65 -19.53
C PHE A 139 5.86 -10.04 -19.73
N ASN A 140 5.15 -10.92 -20.43
CA ASN A 140 5.60 -12.28 -20.80
C ASN A 140 6.22 -13.09 -19.65
N SER A 141 5.81 -12.82 -18.40
CA SER A 141 6.30 -13.52 -17.21
C SER A 141 5.14 -14.25 -16.56
N VAL A 142 5.08 -15.56 -16.81
CA VAL A 142 4.04 -16.47 -16.28
C VAL A 142 4.22 -16.76 -14.78
N SER A 143 5.36 -16.40 -14.20
CA SER A 143 5.67 -16.56 -12.77
C SER A 143 5.42 -15.29 -11.95
N SER A 144 5.00 -14.19 -12.58
CA SER A 144 4.75 -12.92 -11.89
C SER A 144 3.33 -12.83 -11.35
N SER A 145 3.15 -12.24 -10.17
CA SER A 145 1.82 -11.99 -9.59
C SER A 145 1.13 -10.77 -10.18
N PHE A 146 -0.20 -10.85 -10.34
CA PHE A 146 -1.10 -9.74 -10.68
C PHE A 146 -1.26 -8.68 -9.59
N PHE A 147 -0.59 -8.82 -8.46
CA PHE A 147 -0.59 -7.83 -7.39
C PHE A 147 0.84 -7.50 -6.96
N ALA A 148 1.07 -6.24 -6.61
CA ALA A 148 2.30 -5.79 -5.98
C ALA A 148 2.00 -5.28 -4.57
N VAL A 149 2.93 -5.57 -3.66
CA VAL A 149 2.99 -4.94 -2.34
C VAL A 149 4.30 -4.17 -2.24
N CYS A 150 4.18 -2.88 -1.99
CA CYS A 150 5.31 -1.95 -2.00
C CYS A 150 5.30 -1.11 -0.74
N LYS A 151 6.48 -0.90 -0.16
CA LYS A 151 6.70 0.05 0.91
C LYS A 151 7.25 1.33 0.32
N PHE A 152 6.69 2.46 0.72
CA PHE A 152 7.10 3.79 0.30
C PHE A 152 7.41 4.66 1.52
N GLY A 153 8.29 5.63 1.33
CA GLY A 153 8.58 6.63 2.36
C GLY A 153 7.56 7.76 2.40
N ALA A 154 7.98 8.91 2.94
CA ALA A 154 7.08 10.03 3.21
C ALA A 154 6.32 10.47 1.96
N GLY A 155 5.01 10.66 2.09
CA GLY A 155 4.15 11.05 0.97
C GLY A 155 2.76 11.50 1.40
N ASN A 156 2.10 12.24 0.52
CA ASN A 156 0.71 12.66 0.69
C ASN A 156 -0.17 11.93 -0.32
N LEU A 157 -1.15 11.17 0.16
CA LEU A 157 -2.08 10.42 -0.67
C LEU A 157 -3.51 10.78 -0.26
N ASN A 158 -4.31 11.24 -1.23
CA ASN A 158 -5.68 11.71 -1.00
C ASN A 158 -5.82 12.74 0.14
N GLY A 159 -4.82 13.62 0.29
CA GLY A 159 -4.82 14.65 1.33
C GLY A 159 -4.36 14.19 2.72
N VAL A 160 -4.01 12.90 2.88
CA VAL A 160 -3.47 12.35 4.12
C VAL A 160 -1.95 12.21 4.01
N SER A 161 -1.24 12.78 4.99
CA SER A 161 0.22 12.69 5.08
C SER A 161 0.64 11.41 5.82
N TYR A 162 1.49 10.63 5.18
CA TYR A 162 2.07 9.40 5.71
C TYR A 162 3.59 9.57 5.80
N GLY A 163 4.18 9.14 6.91
CA GLY A 163 5.64 9.10 7.06
C GLY A 163 6.25 7.90 6.35
N THR A 164 5.60 6.74 6.51
CA THR A 164 5.93 5.51 5.80
C THR A 164 4.61 4.79 5.54
N TYR A 165 4.45 4.21 4.37
CA TYR A 165 3.25 3.46 4.05
C TYR A 165 3.55 2.24 3.19
N VAL A 166 2.68 1.25 3.28
CA VAL A 166 2.69 0.05 2.47
C VAL A 166 1.41 0.04 1.67
N ILE A 167 1.50 -0.31 0.40
CA ILE A 167 0.35 -0.31 -0.52
C ILE A 167 0.28 -1.62 -1.29
N LEU A 168 -0.92 -2.16 -1.36
CA LEU A 168 -1.34 -3.26 -2.22
C LEU A 168 -2.10 -2.68 -3.42
N PHE A 169 -1.60 -2.93 -4.63
CA PHE A 169 -2.24 -2.49 -5.86
C PHE A 169 -2.17 -3.57 -6.96
N PRO A 170 -3.11 -3.56 -7.92
CA PRO A 170 -3.13 -4.54 -9.00
C PRO A 170 -2.16 -4.14 -10.11
N ARG A 171 -1.58 -5.16 -10.73
CA ARG A 171 -0.70 -5.07 -11.89
C ARG A 171 -1.43 -5.59 -13.12
N VAL A 172 -1.11 -5.03 -14.28
CA VAL A 172 -1.68 -5.48 -15.55
C VAL A 172 -0.70 -6.44 -16.21
N GLY A 173 -1.17 -7.64 -16.55
CA GLY A 173 -0.38 -8.63 -17.27
C GLY A 173 -0.65 -8.59 -18.76
N ALA A 174 0.41 -8.45 -19.56
CA ALA A 174 0.36 -8.52 -21.00
C ALA A 174 1.18 -9.71 -21.49
N PHE A 175 0.52 -10.61 -22.23
CA PHE A 175 1.10 -11.83 -22.77
C PHE A 175 0.89 -11.88 -24.27
N VAL A 176 1.94 -12.21 -25.02
CA VAL A 176 1.86 -12.30 -26.48
C VAL A 176 1.64 -13.74 -26.93
N SER A 177 0.75 -13.93 -27.91
CA SER A 177 0.62 -15.19 -28.66
C SER A 177 0.40 -14.88 -30.13
N GLY A 178 1.42 -15.10 -30.95
CA GLY A 178 1.42 -14.68 -32.35
C GLY A 178 1.25 -13.17 -32.49
N SER A 179 0.27 -12.73 -33.29
CA SER A 179 -0.06 -11.31 -33.51
C SER A 179 -1.15 -10.77 -32.58
N THR A 180 -1.53 -11.53 -31.55
CA THR A 180 -2.54 -11.15 -30.55
C THR A 180 -1.90 -11.01 -29.18
N TYR A 181 -2.26 -9.95 -28.46
CA TYR A 181 -1.87 -9.75 -27.07
C TYR A 181 -3.06 -9.99 -26.15
N TYR A 182 -2.85 -10.79 -25.11
CA TYR A 182 -3.81 -11.00 -24.03
C TYR A 182 -3.45 -10.11 -22.86
N ILE A 183 -4.36 -9.22 -22.48
CA ILE A 183 -4.15 -8.23 -21.42
C ILE A 183 -5.11 -8.54 -20.28
N TYR A 184 -4.58 -9.01 -19.15
CA TYR A 184 -5.33 -9.26 -17.93
C TYR A 184 -5.28 -8.03 -17.02
N VAL A 185 -6.45 -7.51 -16.68
CA VAL A 185 -6.61 -6.24 -15.96
C VAL A 185 -7.44 -6.49 -14.70
N PRO A 186 -6.80 -6.70 -13.55
CA PRO A 186 -7.50 -6.71 -12.27
C PRO A 186 -7.98 -5.29 -11.92
N ILE A 187 -9.28 -5.15 -11.69
CA ILE A 187 -9.92 -3.90 -11.29
C ILE A 187 -10.41 -4.07 -9.86
N ILE A 188 -9.73 -3.42 -8.93
CA ILE A 188 -10.11 -3.37 -7.52
C ILE A 188 -11.10 -2.22 -7.31
N ASN A 189 -12.27 -2.55 -6.77
CA ASN A 189 -13.20 -1.59 -6.19
C ASN A 189 -13.13 -1.72 -4.66
N VAL A 190 -12.59 -0.70 -3.99
CA VAL A 190 -12.45 -0.70 -2.53
C VAL A 190 -13.66 -0.02 -1.90
N ILE A 191 -14.21 -0.61 -0.84
CA ILE A 191 -15.39 -0.10 -0.14
C ILE A 191 -15.10 -0.17 1.37
N PHE A 192 -15.29 0.94 2.08
CA PHE A 192 -15.34 0.89 3.53
C PHE A 192 -16.71 0.38 3.98
N ASP A 193 -16.73 -0.65 4.83
CA ASP A 193 -17.95 -1.29 5.33
C ASP A 193 -17.86 -1.38 6.86
N SER A 194 -18.56 -0.47 7.56
CA SER A 194 -18.50 -0.37 9.01
C SER A 194 -19.05 -1.59 9.74
N SER A 195 -19.75 -2.50 9.05
CA SER A 195 -20.23 -3.75 9.63
C SER A 195 -19.13 -4.82 9.76
N LEU A 196 -18.02 -4.67 9.02
CA LEU A 196 -16.93 -5.63 8.97
C LEU A 196 -15.81 -5.30 9.96
N HIS A 197 -16.14 -5.21 11.25
CA HIS A 197 -15.19 -4.80 12.30
C HIS A 197 -13.92 -5.67 12.33
N GLY A 198 -12.78 -5.08 11.96
CA GLY A 198 -11.49 -5.76 11.99
C GLY A 198 -11.34 -6.83 10.92
N LEU A 199 -12.16 -6.79 9.87
CA LEU A 199 -12.12 -7.75 8.77
C LEU A 199 -11.74 -7.07 7.46
N PHE A 200 -10.97 -7.80 6.68
CA PHE A 200 -10.69 -7.50 5.29
C PHE A 200 -11.30 -8.61 4.44
N PHE A 201 -12.18 -8.23 3.54
CA PHE A 201 -12.87 -9.15 2.67
C PHE A 201 -12.55 -8.82 1.22
N ALA A 202 -12.06 -9.78 0.46
CA ALA A 202 -11.78 -9.60 -0.97
C ALA A 202 -12.52 -10.66 -1.78
N ASN A 203 -13.18 -10.25 -2.86
CA ASN A 203 -13.98 -11.15 -3.69
C ASN A 203 -13.73 -10.91 -5.19
N VAL A 204 -13.35 -11.96 -5.91
CA VAL A 204 -13.27 -11.95 -7.37
C VAL A 204 -14.67 -12.21 -7.94
N THR A 205 -15.32 -11.16 -8.41
CA THR A 205 -16.77 -11.19 -8.72
C THR A 205 -17.10 -11.61 -10.14
N SER A 206 -16.36 -11.13 -11.14
CA SER A 206 -16.72 -11.37 -12.54
C SER A 206 -15.53 -11.15 -13.47
N TRP A 207 -15.64 -11.77 -14.65
CA TRP A 207 -14.67 -11.68 -15.74
C TRP A 207 -15.39 -11.17 -16.98
N SER A 208 -14.82 -10.19 -17.68
CA SER A 208 -15.39 -9.67 -18.93
C SER A 208 -14.32 -9.49 -19.99
N TYR A 209 -14.69 -9.77 -21.24
CA TYR A 209 -13.77 -9.81 -22.37
C TYR A 209 -14.05 -8.67 -23.33
N ILE A 210 -13.00 -7.98 -23.76
CA ILE A 210 -13.08 -6.86 -24.71
C ILE A 210 -11.98 -7.02 -25.74
N THR A 211 -12.32 -6.94 -27.02
CA THR A 211 -11.35 -6.98 -28.10
C THR A 211 -11.15 -5.58 -28.68
N ILE A 212 -9.89 -5.20 -28.89
CA ILE A 212 -9.53 -3.94 -29.56
C ILE A 212 -8.60 -4.26 -30.72
N ASN A 213 -8.97 -3.77 -31.91
CA ASN A 213 -8.18 -3.95 -33.12
C ASN A 213 -7.19 -2.80 -33.31
N ASN A 214 -6.06 -3.08 -33.95
CA ASN A 214 -5.00 -2.13 -34.25
C ASN A 214 -4.52 -1.32 -33.02
N PRO A 215 -4.13 -1.97 -31.92
CA PRO A 215 -3.57 -1.29 -30.77
C PRO A 215 -2.13 -0.81 -31.07
N LEU A 216 -1.71 0.31 -30.47
CA LEU A 216 -0.37 0.86 -30.63
C LEU A 216 0.46 0.69 -29.35
N TYR A 217 -0.05 1.16 -28.22
CA TYR A 217 0.61 0.99 -26.93
C TYR A 217 -0.39 1.00 -25.77
N ILE A 218 0.07 0.48 -24.64
CA ILE A 218 -0.63 0.59 -23.36
C ILE A 218 0.24 1.34 -22.37
N THR A 219 -0.39 2.13 -21.53
CA THR A 219 0.25 2.79 -20.39
C THR A 219 -0.54 2.47 -19.14
N TYR A 220 0.14 1.96 -18.12
CA TYR A 220 -0.46 1.68 -16.84
C TYR A 220 0.31 2.40 -15.74
N SER A 221 -0.41 3.22 -15.00
CA SER A 221 0.12 4.04 -13.91
C SER A 221 -0.59 3.70 -12.61
N CYS A 222 0.14 3.62 -11.50
CA CYS A 222 -0.34 3.40 -10.15
C CYS A 222 0.45 4.32 -9.21
N GLY A 223 -0.12 5.47 -8.85
CA GLY A 223 0.62 6.53 -8.16
C GLY A 223 1.89 6.95 -8.92
N SER A 224 3.05 6.83 -8.28
CA SER A 224 4.36 7.16 -8.89
C SER A 224 4.89 6.05 -9.82
N VAL A 225 4.32 4.84 -9.78
CA VAL A 225 4.78 3.71 -10.60
C VAL A 225 4.06 3.77 -11.95
N THR A 226 4.79 4.10 -13.01
CA THR A 226 4.25 4.11 -14.38
C THR A 226 5.05 3.22 -15.29
N SER A 227 4.37 2.50 -16.17
CA SER A 227 5.00 1.67 -17.19
C SER A 227 4.20 1.77 -18.48
N SER A 228 4.91 1.84 -19.60
CA SER A 228 4.33 1.84 -20.95
C SER A 228 4.92 0.70 -21.75
N TYR A 229 4.10 0.10 -22.62
CA TYR A 229 4.53 -0.98 -23.49
C TYR A 229 4.00 -0.78 -24.91
N SER A 230 4.91 -0.86 -25.89
CA SER A 230 4.58 -0.75 -27.31
C SER A 230 4.10 -2.09 -27.86
N LEU A 231 2.92 -2.12 -28.44
CA LEU A 231 2.29 -3.30 -29.02
C LEU A 231 2.61 -3.42 -30.51
N ASN A 232 3.89 -3.25 -30.87
CA ASN A 232 4.32 -3.20 -32.27
C ASN A 232 3.99 -4.52 -33.00
N GLY A 233 3.31 -4.41 -34.14
CA GLY A 233 2.90 -5.58 -34.94
C GLY A 233 1.69 -6.35 -34.39
N ALA A 234 1.05 -5.87 -33.32
CA ALA A 234 -0.20 -6.44 -32.84
C ALA A 234 -1.36 -6.14 -33.80
N SER A 235 -2.04 -7.18 -34.27
CA SER A 235 -3.26 -7.04 -35.06
C SER A 235 -4.47 -6.70 -34.18
N LYS A 236 -4.51 -7.29 -32.97
CA LYS A 236 -5.53 -7.07 -31.96
C LYS A 236 -4.99 -7.31 -30.56
N ILE A 237 -5.69 -6.77 -29.56
CA ILE A 237 -5.57 -7.16 -28.17
C ILE A 237 -6.90 -7.74 -27.67
N GLU A 238 -6.81 -8.73 -26.79
CA GLU A 238 -7.91 -9.31 -26.05
C GLU A 238 -7.73 -8.99 -24.58
N ILE A 239 -8.62 -8.18 -24.05
CA ILE A 239 -8.57 -7.68 -22.68
C ILE A 239 -9.50 -8.53 -21.83
N VAL A 240 -8.97 -9.07 -20.75
CA VAL A 240 -9.69 -9.79 -19.71
C VAL A 240 -9.76 -8.88 -18.49
N LEU A 241 -10.90 -8.24 -18.27
CA LEU A 241 -11.15 -7.46 -17.06
C LEU A 241 -11.58 -8.40 -15.94
N ILE A 242 -10.90 -8.33 -14.80
CA ILE A 242 -11.19 -9.15 -13.62
C ILE A 242 -11.67 -8.21 -12.52
N LYS A 243 -12.96 -8.24 -12.19
CA LYS A 243 -13.55 -7.34 -11.20
C LYS A 243 -13.38 -7.90 -9.80
N ILE A 244 -12.77 -7.12 -8.92
CA ILE A 244 -12.50 -7.49 -7.54
C ILE A 244 -13.14 -6.45 -6.63
N ILE A 245 -13.95 -6.91 -5.68
CA ILE A 245 -14.46 -6.05 -4.62
C ILE A 245 -13.63 -6.32 -3.39
N ILE A 246 -13.08 -5.26 -2.80
CA ILE A 246 -12.46 -5.33 -1.48
C ILE A 246 -13.25 -4.48 -0.52
N LYS A 247 -13.66 -5.09 0.61
CA LYS A 247 -14.31 -4.42 1.72
C LYS A 247 -13.41 -4.45 2.96
N TYR A 248 -13.42 -3.37 3.73
CA TYR A 248 -12.72 -3.30 5.01
C TYR A 248 -13.52 -2.50 6.04
N GLY A 249 -13.48 -2.93 7.30
CA GLY A 249 -14.09 -2.26 8.46
C GLY A 249 -13.15 -2.22 9.65
#